data_AF-A0A0D2CFI8-F1
#
_entry.id   AF-A0A0D2CFI8-F1
#
_cell.length_a   1.000
_cell.length_b   1.000
_cell.length_c   1.000
_cell.angle_alpha   90.00
_cell.angle_beta   90.00
_cell.angle_gamma   90.00
#
_symmetry.space_group_name_H-M   'P 1'
#
loop_
_entity.id
_entity.type
_entity.pdbx_description
1 polymer ?
#
loop_
_entity_poly.entity_id
_entity_poly.type
_entity_poly.pdbx_seq_one_letter_code
_entity_poly.pdbx_strand_id
1 'polypeptide(L)'
;MNTRPSNSPSPPPAAPIASTPGPRAAALQKVFAGALSSSIRANSYANFSSCFPTPAKYCPTALEGVWKQLNTRLEEECTRDFEKILEERQVIEGLNQWDNMIEDARTRKNRSVEGETPDRPLHTLSADELYGANVTPFLQQAKTEVSSKLQTTQQDNAMMAAKVNDERAEIEQLLNGLEGVVQDIEGSVAAMYAHEQNDPSELKSAVWQMEQEVAATR
;
A
#
# COMPACT_ATOMS: atom_id res chain seq x y z
N MET A 1 -4.01 28.77 4.74
CA MET A 1 -3.15 28.24 3.66
C MET A 1 -3.12 26.73 3.80
N ASN A 2 -3.93 26.01 3.01
CA ASN A 2 -4.06 24.55 3.11
C ASN A 2 -2.94 23.85 2.33
N THR A 3 -2.09 23.13 3.04
CA THR A 3 -1.08 22.24 2.47
C THR A 3 -1.72 20.96 1.96
N ARG A 4 -1.69 20.75 0.64
CA ARG A 4 -2.15 19.53 -0.04
C ARG A 4 -1.06 18.44 0.17
N PRO A 5 -1.37 17.27 0.76
CA PRO A 5 -0.39 16.18 0.83
C PRO A 5 -0.17 15.60 -0.58
N SER A 6 1.11 15.50 -0.96
CA SER A 6 1.60 14.88 -2.19
C SER A 6 1.36 13.37 -2.14
N ASN A 7 0.21 12.91 -2.64
CA ASN A 7 -0.09 11.49 -2.82
C ASN A 7 0.47 11.00 -4.16
N SER A 8 1.79 10.90 -4.28
CA SER A 8 2.42 10.09 -5.31
C SER A 8 2.94 8.82 -4.66
N PRO A 9 2.33 7.63 -4.88
CA PRO A 9 2.89 6.38 -4.41
C PRO A 9 4.06 6.04 -5.33
N SER A 10 5.25 6.55 -5.01
CA SER A 10 6.46 6.01 -5.60
C SER A 10 6.53 4.51 -5.26
N PRO A 11 6.89 3.64 -6.22
CA PRO A 11 6.99 2.22 -5.94
C PRO A 11 7.96 1.99 -4.78
N PRO A 12 7.69 0.99 -3.91
CA PRO A 12 8.63 0.66 -2.84
C PRO A 12 10.01 0.42 -3.44
N PRO A 13 11.08 1.02 -2.87
CA PRO A 13 12.43 0.87 -3.40
C PRO A 13 12.76 -0.62 -3.50
N ALA A 14 13.31 -1.03 -4.65
CA ALA A 14 13.73 -2.40 -4.88
C ALA A 14 14.63 -2.84 -3.70
N ALA A 15 14.39 -4.04 -3.18
CA ALA A 15 15.18 -4.56 -2.07
C ALA A 15 16.67 -4.44 -2.39
N PRO A 16 17.52 -3.99 -1.46
CA PRO A 16 18.94 -3.81 -1.72
C PRO A 16 19.53 -5.13 -2.18
N ILE A 17 19.99 -5.15 -3.43
CA ILE A 17 20.62 -6.33 -4.01
C ILE A 17 21.98 -6.49 -3.33
N ALA A 18 22.26 -7.69 -2.84
CA ALA A 18 23.55 -7.97 -2.22
C ALA A 18 24.67 -7.69 -3.23
N SER A 19 25.65 -6.87 -2.83
CA SER A 19 26.89 -6.65 -3.58
C SER A 19 27.80 -7.90 -3.59
N THR A 20 27.44 -8.91 -2.81
CA THR A 20 28.14 -10.19 -2.74
C THR A 20 27.95 -10.98 -4.04
N PRO A 21 29.01 -11.56 -4.63
CA PRO A 21 28.89 -12.38 -5.83
C PRO A 21 27.92 -13.56 -5.65
N GLY A 22 26.83 -13.58 -6.44
CA GLY A 22 25.95 -14.74 -6.58
C GLY A 22 26.59 -15.86 -7.40
N PRO A 23 25.87 -16.99 -7.61
CA PRO A 23 26.43 -18.18 -8.26
C PRO A 23 26.93 -17.88 -9.68
N ARG A 24 26.21 -17.04 -10.42
CA ARG A 24 26.59 -16.66 -11.79
C ARG A 24 27.73 -15.65 -11.83
N ALA A 25 27.75 -14.68 -10.92
CA ALA A 25 28.85 -13.74 -10.79
C ALA A 25 30.16 -14.45 -10.41
N ALA A 26 30.09 -15.41 -9.48
CA ALA A 26 31.22 -16.26 -9.12
C ALA A 26 31.69 -17.14 -10.29
N ALA A 27 30.76 -17.69 -11.09
CA ALA A 27 31.10 -18.44 -12.29
C ALA A 27 31.81 -17.57 -13.33
N LEU A 28 31.37 -16.32 -13.54
CA LEU A 28 32.02 -15.38 -14.45
C LEU A 28 33.46 -15.09 -14.02
N GLN A 29 33.68 -14.77 -12.74
CA GLN A 29 35.01 -14.54 -12.18
C GLN A 29 35.92 -15.77 -12.33
N LYS A 30 35.38 -16.97 -12.07
CA LYS A 30 36.11 -18.23 -12.23
C LYS A 30 36.53 -18.47 -13.69
N VAL A 31 35.63 -18.22 -14.65
CA VAL A 31 35.93 -18.36 -16.09
C VAL A 31 37.01 -17.38 -16.52
N PHE A 32 36.93 -16.13 -16.07
CA PHE A 32 37.95 -15.11 -16.36
C PHE A 32 39.33 -15.52 -15.81
N ALA A 33 39.42 -15.89 -14.53
CA ALA A 33 40.68 -16.35 -13.92
C ALA A 33 41.25 -17.59 -14.62
N GLY A 34 40.38 -18.53 -15.01
CA GLY A 34 40.77 -19.71 -15.80
C GLY A 34 41.32 -19.35 -17.18
N ALA A 35 40.66 -18.42 -17.90
CA ALA A 35 41.09 -17.99 -19.22
C ALA A 35 42.42 -17.20 -19.17
N LEU A 36 42.57 -16.31 -18.19
CA LEU A 36 43.79 -15.52 -17.99
C LEU A 36 44.99 -16.43 -17.66
N SER A 37 44.83 -17.33 -16.69
CA SER A 37 45.89 -18.28 -16.32
C SER A 37 46.26 -19.23 -17.47
N SER A 38 45.29 -19.66 -18.27
CA SER A 38 45.55 -20.46 -19.48
C SER A 38 46.35 -19.67 -20.52
N SER A 39 45.99 -18.40 -20.74
CA SER A 39 46.67 -17.52 -21.69
C SER A 39 48.13 -17.24 -21.28
N ILE A 40 48.36 -16.97 -19.99
CA ILE A 40 49.71 -16.77 -19.45
C ILE A 40 50.54 -18.05 -19.57
N ARG A 41 49.94 -19.21 -19.30
CA ARG A 41 50.63 -20.52 -19.42
C ARG A 41 51.03 -20.84 -20.86
N ALA A 42 50.20 -20.48 -21.84
CA ALA A 42 50.52 -20.64 -23.25
C ALA A 42 51.78 -19.84 -23.65
N ASN A 43 51.99 -18.68 -23.03
CA ASN A 43 53.24 -17.92 -23.12
C ASN A 43 54.35 -18.50 -22.21
N SER A 44 54.71 -19.76 -22.45
CA SER A 44 55.81 -20.40 -21.74
C SER A 44 57.16 -19.76 -22.10
N TYR A 45 58.13 -19.81 -21.18
CA TYR A 45 59.48 -19.31 -21.45
C TYR A 45 60.15 -20.03 -22.64
N ALA A 46 59.85 -21.31 -22.86
CA ALA A 46 60.35 -22.05 -24.02
C ALA A 46 59.84 -21.46 -25.34
N ASN A 47 58.54 -21.19 -25.43
CA ASN A 47 57.94 -20.54 -26.59
C ASN A 47 58.51 -19.13 -26.80
N PHE A 48 58.58 -18.34 -25.72
CA PHE A 48 59.09 -16.98 -25.76
C PHE A 48 60.57 -16.91 -26.19
N SER A 49 61.45 -17.70 -25.58
CA SER A 49 62.88 -17.71 -25.90
C SER A 49 63.20 -18.24 -27.30
N SER A 50 62.37 -19.13 -27.85
CA SER A 50 62.51 -19.61 -29.24
C SER A 50 62.37 -18.49 -30.27
N CYS A 51 61.57 -17.46 -29.97
CA CYS A 51 61.40 -16.28 -30.83
C CYS A 51 62.58 -15.31 -30.73
N PHE A 52 63.41 -15.43 -29.70
CA PHE A 52 64.57 -14.57 -29.42
C PHE A 52 65.85 -15.40 -29.21
N PRO A 53 66.32 -16.15 -30.24
CA PRO A 53 67.41 -17.11 -30.10
C PRO A 53 68.76 -16.44 -29.73
N THR A 54 69.02 -15.23 -30.24
CA THR A 54 70.26 -14.49 -29.93
C THR A 54 70.29 -14.05 -28.46
N PRO A 55 69.31 -13.31 -27.92
CA PRO A 55 69.25 -13.01 -26.48
C PRO A 55 69.22 -14.26 -25.59
N ALA A 56 68.51 -15.32 -25.99
CA ALA A 56 68.44 -16.55 -25.22
C ALA A 56 69.82 -17.21 -25.02
N LYS A 57 70.75 -17.03 -25.97
CA LYS A 57 72.11 -17.56 -25.90
C LYS A 57 73.06 -16.69 -25.09
N TYR A 58 72.99 -15.36 -25.26
CA TYR A 58 73.99 -14.44 -24.71
C TYR A 58 73.57 -13.76 -23.40
N CYS A 59 72.27 -13.69 -23.10
CA CYS A 59 71.74 -13.07 -21.89
C CYS A 59 70.44 -13.75 -21.37
N PRO A 60 70.48 -15.07 -21.06
CA PRO A 60 69.30 -15.83 -20.67
C PRO A 60 68.61 -15.29 -19.40
N THR A 61 69.39 -14.87 -18.40
CA THR A 61 68.84 -14.34 -17.15
C THR A 61 68.08 -13.02 -17.35
N ALA A 62 68.56 -12.16 -18.24
CA ALA A 62 67.88 -10.90 -18.55
C ALA A 62 66.58 -11.16 -19.33
N LEU A 63 66.61 -12.10 -20.29
CA LEU A 63 65.43 -12.49 -21.05
C LEU A 63 64.36 -13.15 -20.18
N GLU A 64 64.75 -14.01 -19.25
CA GLU A 64 63.84 -14.62 -18.27
C GLU A 64 63.22 -13.55 -17.35
N GLY A 65 64.00 -12.55 -16.93
CA GLY A 65 63.51 -11.40 -16.17
C GLY A 65 62.43 -10.61 -16.93
N VAL A 66 62.67 -10.30 -18.21
CA VAL A 66 61.69 -9.60 -19.07
C VAL A 66 60.42 -10.43 -19.25
N TRP A 67 60.55 -11.73 -19.51
CA TRP A 67 59.40 -12.63 -19.66
C TRP A 67 58.55 -12.69 -18.38
N LYS A 68 59.19 -12.84 -17.21
CA LYS A 68 58.49 -12.83 -15.92
C LYS A 68 57.77 -11.50 -15.70
N GLN A 69 58.47 -10.39 -15.91
CA GLN A 69 57.89 -9.05 -15.76
C GLN A 69 56.71 -8.83 -16.70
N LEU A 70 56.80 -9.26 -17.96
CA LEU A 70 55.71 -9.17 -18.93
C LEU A 70 54.47 -9.94 -18.46
N ASN A 71 54.65 -11.21 -18.06
CA ASN A 71 53.55 -12.05 -17.61
C ASN A 71 52.90 -11.50 -16.32
N THR A 72 53.71 -11.06 -15.35
CA THR A 72 53.20 -10.44 -14.12
C THR A 72 52.43 -9.15 -14.41
N ARG A 73 52.97 -8.26 -15.26
CA ARG A 73 52.27 -7.03 -15.63
C ARG A 73 50.97 -7.31 -16.38
N LEU A 74 50.98 -8.25 -17.33
CA LEU A 74 49.77 -8.62 -18.05
C LEU A 74 48.69 -9.15 -17.09
N GLU A 75 49.07 -9.99 -16.13
CA GLU A 75 48.15 -10.54 -15.13
C GLU A 75 47.55 -9.43 -14.24
N GLU A 76 48.39 -8.54 -13.70
CA GLU A 76 47.98 -7.41 -12.87
C GLU A 76 47.04 -6.46 -13.61
N GLU A 77 47.42 -6.05 -14.83
CA GLU A 77 46.66 -5.09 -15.64
C GLU A 77 45.31 -5.68 -16.06
N CYS A 78 45.29 -6.93 -16.55
CA CYS A 78 44.03 -7.59 -16.93
C CYS A 78 43.10 -7.78 -15.73
N THR A 79 43.62 -8.16 -14.57
CA THR A 79 42.80 -8.36 -13.35
C THR A 79 42.20 -7.04 -12.89
N ARG A 80 43.02 -5.98 -12.84
CA ARG A 80 42.55 -4.64 -12.44
C ARG A 80 41.52 -4.08 -13.42
N ASP A 81 41.73 -4.21 -14.72
CA ASP A 81 40.79 -3.73 -15.72
C ASP A 81 39.47 -4.51 -15.67
N PHE A 82 39.54 -5.82 -15.41
CA PHE A 82 38.35 -6.64 -15.22
C PHE A 82 37.55 -6.21 -13.98
N GLU A 83 38.20 -6.00 -12.84
CA GLU A 83 37.55 -5.49 -11.62
C GLU A 83 36.89 -4.13 -11.87
N LYS A 84 37.60 -3.22 -12.54
CA LYS A 84 37.06 -1.92 -12.93
C LYS A 84 35.82 -2.04 -13.82
N ILE A 85 35.81 -2.95 -14.79
CA ILE A 85 34.64 -3.20 -15.65
C ILE A 85 33.46 -3.76 -14.83
N LEU A 86 33.73 -4.68 -13.89
CA LEU A 86 32.69 -5.23 -13.01
C LEU A 86 32.01 -4.13 -12.18
N GLU A 87 32.80 -3.19 -11.65
CA GLU A 87 32.30 -2.05 -10.88
C GLU A 87 31.55 -1.05 -11.75
N GLU A 88 32.15 -0.56 -12.83
CA GLU A 88 31.55 0.47 -13.70
C GLU A 88 30.23 0.05 -14.33
N ARG A 89 30.07 -1.26 -14.62
CA ARG A 89 28.86 -1.80 -15.24
C ARG A 89 27.93 -2.46 -14.23
N GLN A 90 28.24 -2.40 -12.93
CA GLN A 90 27.48 -3.04 -11.85
C GLN A 90 27.13 -4.50 -12.17
N VAL A 91 28.09 -5.23 -12.74
CA VAL A 91 27.82 -6.56 -13.32
C VAL A 91 27.36 -7.54 -12.24
N ILE A 92 27.95 -7.49 -11.05
CA ILE A 92 27.59 -8.37 -9.94
C ILE A 92 26.13 -8.16 -9.55
N GLU A 93 25.71 -6.89 -9.43
CA GLU A 93 24.35 -6.53 -9.12
C GLU A 93 23.38 -7.02 -10.20
N GLY A 94 23.70 -6.76 -11.47
CA GLY A 94 22.87 -7.20 -12.60
C GLY A 94 22.73 -8.72 -12.71
N LEU A 95 23.81 -9.47 -12.49
CA LEU A 95 23.76 -10.94 -12.49
C LEU A 95 22.97 -11.49 -11.30
N ASN A 96 23.10 -10.86 -10.12
CA ASN A 96 22.32 -11.24 -8.94
C ASN A 96 20.83 -10.94 -9.12
N GLN A 97 20.47 -9.78 -9.68
CA GLN A 97 19.10 -9.46 -10.07
C GLN A 97 18.54 -10.49 -11.04
N TRP A 98 19.35 -10.92 -12.01
CA TRP A 98 18.93 -11.91 -12.98
C TRP A 98 18.70 -13.29 -12.37
N ASP A 99 19.58 -13.74 -11.47
CA ASP A 99 19.39 -15.00 -10.74
C ASP A 99 18.10 -14.94 -9.87
N ASN A 100 17.82 -13.80 -9.22
CA ASN A 100 16.55 -13.60 -8.51
C ASN A 100 15.33 -13.70 -9.44
N MET A 101 15.37 -13.08 -10.62
CA MET A 101 14.28 -13.15 -11.61
C MET A 101 14.05 -14.58 -12.12
N ILE A 102 15.12 -15.37 -12.27
CA ILE A 102 15.00 -16.79 -12.67
C ILE A 102 14.32 -17.61 -11.57
N GLU A 103 14.69 -17.40 -10.31
CA GLU A 103 14.07 -18.11 -9.18
C GLU A 103 12.62 -17.71 -8.95
N ASP A 104 12.29 -16.43 -9.13
CA ASP A 104 10.90 -15.95 -9.16
C ASP A 104 10.10 -16.61 -10.28
N ALA A 105 10.66 -16.67 -11.49
CA ALA A 105 10.01 -17.33 -12.63
C ALA A 105 9.81 -18.83 -12.38
N ARG A 106 10.79 -19.51 -11.79
CA ARG A 106 10.69 -20.92 -11.39
C ARG A 106 9.60 -21.13 -10.34
N THR A 107 9.52 -20.24 -9.36
CA THR A 107 8.50 -20.27 -8.29
C THR A 107 7.11 -20.07 -8.86
N ARG A 108 6.94 -19.13 -9.79
CA ARG A 108 5.66 -18.90 -10.49
C ARG A 108 5.26 -20.11 -11.32
N LYS A 109 6.19 -20.70 -12.08
CA LYS A 109 5.94 -21.93 -12.86
C LYS A 109 5.55 -23.11 -11.98
N ASN A 110 6.15 -23.25 -10.79
CA ASN A 110 5.81 -24.32 -9.87
C ASN A 110 4.44 -24.12 -9.19
N ARG A 111 3.95 -22.87 -9.13
CA ARG A 111 2.64 -22.50 -8.56
C ARG A 111 1.52 -22.49 -9.61
N SER A 112 1.84 -22.37 -10.90
CA SER A 112 0.84 -22.37 -11.97
C SER A 112 0.21 -23.75 -12.15
N VAL A 113 -1.08 -23.77 -12.46
CA VAL A 113 -1.81 -24.99 -12.84
C VAL A 113 -1.43 -25.37 -14.28
N GLU A 114 -1.39 -26.67 -14.61
CA GLU A 114 -1.13 -27.14 -15.98
C GLU A 114 -2.08 -26.45 -16.99
N GLY A 115 -1.50 -25.76 -17.97
CA GLY A 115 -2.22 -25.04 -19.03
C GLY A 115 -2.18 -23.51 -18.94
N GLU A 116 -1.72 -22.94 -17.82
CA GLU A 116 -1.60 -21.50 -17.62
C GLU A 116 -0.24 -20.95 -18.07
N THR A 117 0.18 -21.29 -19.29
CA THR A 117 1.32 -20.63 -19.92
C THR A 117 0.83 -19.39 -20.67
N PRO A 118 1.47 -18.22 -20.49
CA PRO A 118 1.11 -17.04 -21.26
C PRO A 118 1.27 -17.32 -22.76
N ASP A 119 0.20 -17.08 -23.52
CA ASP A 119 0.09 -17.36 -24.97
C ASP A 119 1.12 -16.58 -25.81
N ARG A 120 1.57 -15.43 -25.29
CA ARG A 120 2.56 -14.57 -25.95
C ARG A 120 3.73 -14.19 -25.04
N PRO A 121 4.94 -14.07 -25.60
CA PRO A 121 6.09 -13.58 -24.85
C PRO A 121 5.98 -12.07 -24.57
N LEU A 122 6.55 -11.58 -23.47
CA LEU A 122 6.40 -10.19 -23.02
C LEU A 122 6.94 -9.14 -24.00
N HIS A 123 7.90 -9.50 -24.86
CA HIS A 123 8.50 -8.56 -25.83
C HIS A 123 7.61 -8.27 -27.05
N THR A 124 6.50 -8.99 -27.21
CA THR A 124 5.52 -8.72 -28.29
C THR A 124 4.39 -7.81 -27.83
N LEU A 125 4.40 -7.39 -26.56
CA LEU A 125 3.43 -6.44 -26.02
C LEU A 125 3.64 -5.04 -26.59
N SER A 126 2.55 -4.38 -26.96
CA SER A 126 2.58 -2.97 -27.35
C SER A 126 2.81 -2.05 -26.15
N ALA A 127 3.21 -0.81 -26.41
CA ALA A 127 3.43 0.19 -25.37
C ALA A 127 2.17 0.46 -24.54
N ASP A 128 1.00 0.51 -25.18
CA ASP A 128 -0.28 0.75 -24.52
C ASP A 128 -0.68 -0.40 -23.59
N GLU A 129 -0.41 -1.65 -24.01
CA GLU A 129 -0.65 -2.83 -23.19
C GLU A 129 0.27 -2.88 -21.97
N LEU A 130 1.55 -2.53 -22.15
CA LEU A 130 2.49 -2.43 -21.04
C LEU A 130 2.09 -1.31 -20.08
N TYR A 131 1.69 -0.16 -20.59
CA TYR A 131 1.20 0.95 -19.77
C TYR A 131 -0.05 0.55 -18.99
N GLY A 132 -1.04 -0.04 -19.66
CA GLY A 132 -2.26 -0.53 -19.02
C GLY A 132 -1.97 -1.57 -17.95
N ALA A 133 -1.10 -2.54 -18.23
CA ALA A 133 -0.71 -3.58 -17.27
C ALA A 133 -0.03 -3.00 -16.02
N ASN A 134 0.83 -1.99 -16.18
CA ASN A 134 1.49 -1.33 -15.05
C ASN A 134 0.54 -0.46 -14.21
N VAL A 135 -0.42 0.23 -14.86
CA VAL A 135 -1.34 1.16 -14.17
C VAL A 135 -2.50 0.42 -13.50
N THR A 136 -2.93 -0.71 -14.06
CA THR A 136 -4.04 -1.53 -13.54
C THR A 136 -3.95 -1.86 -12.04
N PRO A 137 -2.83 -2.36 -11.48
CA PRO A 137 -2.75 -2.67 -10.05
C PRO A 137 -2.95 -1.44 -9.15
N PHE A 138 -2.43 -0.28 -9.55
CA PHE A 138 -2.63 0.98 -8.81
C PHE A 138 -4.09 1.44 -8.85
N LEU A 139 -4.73 1.34 -10.03
CA LEU A 139 -6.15 1.66 -10.17
C LEU A 139 -7.03 0.70 -9.38
N GLN A 140 -6.68 -0.59 -9.33
CA GLN A 140 -7.37 -1.57 -8.50
C GLN A 140 -7.25 -1.23 -7.01
N GLN A 141 -6.06 -0.88 -6.53
CA GLN A 141 -5.84 -0.44 -5.15
C GLN A 141 -6.61 0.84 -4.82
N ALA A 142 -6.59 1.84 -5.70
CA ALA A 142 -7.35 3.07 -5.50
C ALA A 142 -8.86 2.81 -5.48
N LYS A 143 -9.35 1.92 -6.36
CA LYS A 143 -10.74 1.50 -6.40
C LYS A 143 -11.16 0.83 -5.08
N THR A 144 -10.37 -0.12 -4.57
CA THR A 144 -10.69 -0.80 -3.32
C THR A 144 -10.70 0.18 -2.13
N GLU A 145 -9.76 1.12 -2.08
CA GLU A 145 -9.70 2.15 -1.05
C GLU A 145 -10.95 3.06 -1.08
N VAL A 146 -11.32 3.58 -2.26
CA VAL A 146 -12.49 4.45 -2.41
C VAL A 146 -13.79 3.70 -2.13
N SER A 147 -13.92 2.46 -2.60
CA SER A 147 -15.09 1.63 -2.31
C SER A 147 -15.24 1.35 -0.82
N SER A 148 -14.14 1.09 -0.10
CA SER A 148 -14.16 0.91 1.34
C SER A 148 -14.61 2.18 2.07
N LYS A 149 -14.07 3.35 1.69
CA LYS A 149 -14.49 4.64 2.26
C LYS A 149 -15.97 4.93 2.00
N LEU A 150 -16.43 4.67 0.77
CA LEU A 150 -17.83 4.84 0.39
C LEU A 150 -18.76 3.95 1.24
N GLN A 151 -18.38 2.69 1.44
CA GLN A 151 -19.13 1.75 2.27
C GLN A 151 -19.22 2.24 3.72
N THR A 152 -18.12 2.71 4.31
CA THR A 152 -18.12 3.28 5.66
C THR A 152 -19.03 4.49 5.75
N THR A 153 -18.91 5.45 4.83
CA THR A 153 -19.78 6.64 4.83
C THR A 153 -21.26 6.30 4.62
N GLN A 154 -21.58 5.29 3.81
CA GLN A 154 -22.95 4.83 3.64
C GLN A 154 -23.52 4.20 4.92
N GLN A 155 -22.70 3.45 5.66
CA GLN A 155 -23.08 2.89 6.96
C GLN A 155 -23.31 3.99 8.00
N ASP A 156 -22.41 4.98 8.06
CA ASP A 156 -22.53 6.12 8.96
C ASP A 156 -23.79 6.95 8.67
N ASN A 157 -24.06 7.21 7.39
CA ASN A 157 -25.26 7.93 6.96
C ASN A 157 -26.54 7.17 7.32
N ALA A 158 -26.56 5.85 7.16
CA ALA A 158 -27.71 5.03 7.53
C ALA A 158 -27.95 5.08 9.05
N MET A 159 -26.88 5.03 9.86
CA MET A 159 -26.97 5.16 11.32
C MET A 159 -27.46 6.54 11.75
N MET A 160 -26.94 7.61 11.13
CA MET A 160 -27.39 8.99 11.39
C MET A 160 -28.85 9.18 11.00
N ALA A 161 -29.29 8.66 9.86
CA ALA A 161 -30.67 8.74 9.43
C ALA A 161 -31.63 7.99 10.38
N ALA A 162 -31.23 6.82 10.87
CA ALA A 162 -31.98 6.09 11.89
C ALA A 162 -32.12 6.92 13.18
N LYS A 163 -31.00 7.46 13.68
CA LYS A 163 -31.01 8.31 14.87
C LYS A 163 -31.90 9.56 14.73
N VAL A 164 -31.86 10.23 13.58
CA VAL A 164 -32.72 11.40 13.31
C VAL A 164 -34.20 11.01 13.31
N ASN A 165 -34.55 9.84 12.78
CA ASN A 165 -35.93 9.36 12.80
C ASN A 165 -36.39 9.01 14.22
N ASP A 166 -35.53 8.39 15.02
CA ASP A 166 -35.82 8.09 16.43
C ASP A 166 -36.01 9.37 17.24
N GLU A 167 -35.12 10.36 17.07
CA GLU A 167 -35.24 11.68 17.72
C GLU A 167 -36.52 12.41 17.28
N ARG A 168 -36.91 12.32 16.00
CA ARG A 168 -38.17 12.90 15.51
C ARG A 168 -39.39 12.23 16.16
N ALA A 169 -39.39 10.90 16.28
CA ALA A 169 -40.46 10.17 16.94
C ALA A 169 -40.55 10.51 18.44
N GLU A 170 -39.41 10.68 19.11
CA GLU A 170 -39.36 11.14 20.51
C GLU A 170 -39.93 12.56 20.66
N ILE A 171 -39.57 13.48 19.77
CA ILE A 171 -40.12 14.85 19.75
C ILE A 171 -41.64 14.83 19.56
N GLU A 172 -42.15 14.02 18.63
CA GLU A 172 -43.60 13.88 18.42
C GLU A 172 -44.30 13.34 19.67
N GLN A 173 -43.71 12.36 20.36
CA GLN A 173 -44.26 11.85 21.63
C GLN A 173 -44.26 12.91 22.73
N LEU A 174 -43.18 13.68 22.87
CA LEU A 174 -43.08 14.76 23.86
C LEU A 174 -44.07 15.88 23.57
N LEU A 175 -44.28 16.25 22.30
CA LEU A 175 -45.27 17.26 21.90
C LEU A 175 -46.69 16.79 22.20
N ASN A 176 -47.05 15.56 21.86
CA ASN A 176 -48.36 14.99 22.18
C ASN A 176 -48.59 14.92 23.70
N GLY A 177 -47.55 14.58 24.48
CA GLY A 177 -47.62 14.60 25.94
C GLY A 177 -47.84 16.00 26.50
N LEU A 178 -47.17 17.01 25.94
CA LEU A 178 -47.35 18.41 26.34
C LEU A 178 -48.75 18.92 25.98
N GLU A 179 -49.26 18.59 24.79
CA GLU A 179 -50.62 18.93 24.36
C GLU A 179 -51.67 18.33 25.31
N GLY A 180 -51.48 17.08 25.73
CA GLY A 180 -52.33 16.46 26.75
C GLY A 180 -52.30 17.20 28.09
N VAL A 181 -51.13 17.57 28.59
CA VAL A 181 -51.01 18.34 29.85
C VAL A 181 -51.64 19.73 29.74
N VAL A 182 -51.48 20.41 28.59
CA VAL A 182 -52.14 21.71 28.34
C VAL A 182 -53.66 21.53 28.34
N GLN A 183 -54.18 20.51 27.67
CA GLN A 183 -55.61 20.20 27.67
C GLN A 183 -56.14 19.88 29.07
N ASP A 184 -55.37 19.17 29.89
CA ASP A 184 -55.73 18.88 31.28
C ASP A 184 -55.78 20.15 32.14
N ILE A 185 -54.84 21.09 31.94
CA ILE A 185 -54.84 22.39 32.63
C ILE A 185 -56.03 23.23 32.16
N GLU A 186 -56.29 23.31 30.86
CA GLU A 186 -57.46 24.00 30.31
C GLU A 186 -58.78 23.43 30.84
N GLY A 187 -58.88 22.09 30.90
CA GLY A 187 -60.02 21.40 31.51
C GLY A 187 -60.17 21.69 33.00
N SER A 188 -59.06 21.73 33.74
CA SER A 188 -59.05 22.09 35.17
C SER A 188 -59.49 23.54 35.40
N VAL A 189 -59.01 24.47 34.58
CA VAL A 189 -59.40 25.88 34.60
C VAL A 189 -60.89 26.03 34.26
N ALA A 190 -61.39 25.32 33.25
CA ALA A 190 -62.82 25.31 32.91
C ALA A 190 -63.69 24.77 34.06
N ALA A 191 -63.25 23.72 34.75
CA ALA A 191 -63.93 23.17 35.92
C ALA A 191 -63.96 24.16 37.10
N MET A 192 -62.88 24.93 37.31
CA MET A 192 -62.85 26.00 38.31
C MET A 192 -63.87 27.11 38.01
N TYR A 193 -63.96 27.56 36.76
CA TYR A 193 -64.97 28.56 36.37
C TYR A 193 -66.40 28.04 36.50
N ALA A 194 -66.65 26.76 36.20
CA ALA A 194 -67.95 26.13 36.41
C ALA A 194 -68.33 26.06 37.91
N HIS A 195 -67.35 25.83 38.79
CA HIS A 195 -67.57 25.85 40.24
C HIS A 195 -67.83 27.27 40.79
N GLU A 196 -67.13 28.30 40.28
CA GLU A 196 -67.36 29.70 40.66
C GLU A 196 -68.73 30.24 40.21
N GLN A 197 -69.29 29.72 39.11
CA GLN A 197 -70.64 30.09 38.67
C GLN A 197 -71.76 29.37 39.44
N ASN A 198 -71.52 28.17 39.96
CA ASN A 198 -72.52 27.41 40.73
C ASN A 198 -72.63 27.84 42.21
N ASP A 199 -71.53 28.24 42.85
CA ASP A 199 -71.48 28.57 44.28
C ASP A 199 -72.44 29.72 44.70
N PRO A 200 -72.45 30.90 44.06
CA PRO A 200 -73.37 31.98 44.47
C PRO A 200 -74.83 31.73 44.04
N SER A 201 -75.11 30.87 43.07
CA SER A 201 -76.49 30.54 42.67
C SER A 201 -77.11 29.45 43.54
N GLU A 202 -76.35 28.39 43.88
CA GLU A 202 -76.83 27.33 44.76
C GLU A 202 -77.04 27.87 46.18
N LEU A 203 -76.10 28.65 46.71
CA LEU A 203 -76.27 29.32 48.01
C LEU A 203 -77.50 30.25 48.02
N LYS A 204 -77.76 31.01 46.95
CA LYS A 204 -78.97 31.86 46.86
C LYS A 204 -80.25 31.03 46.84
N SER A 205 -80.28 29.92 46.11
CA SER A 205 -81.45 29.03 46.08
C SER A 205 -81.69 28.33 47.42
N ALA A 206 -80.63 27.91 48.11
CA ALA A 206 -80.70 27.30 49.42
C ALA A 206 -81.16 28.29 50.50
N VAL A 207 -80.67 29.53 50.48
CA VAL A 207 -81.14 30.61 51.37
C VAL A 207 -82.61 30.92 51.12
N TRP A 208 -83.03 30.98 49.86
CA TRP A 208 -84.44 31.23 49.51
C TRP A 208 -85.37 30.09 49.99
N GLN A 209 -84.96 28.83 49.87
CA GLN A 209 -85.73 27.70 50.39
C GLN A 209 -85.81 27.74 51.93
N MET A 210 -84.72 28.10 52.60
CA MET A 210 -84.70 28.24 54.05
C MET A 210 -85.60 29.39 54.54
N GLU A 211 -85.66 30.52 53.82
CA GLU A 211 -86.62 31.60 54.09
C GLU A 211 -88.08 31.14 53.92
N GLN A 212 -88.37 30.31 52.92
CA GLN A 212 -89.71 29.74 52.76
C GLN A 212 -90.10 28.77 53.89
N GLU A 213 -89.18 27.92 54.34
CA GLU A 213 -89.44 26.99 55.43
C GLU A 213 -89.64 27.71 56.77
N VAL A 214 -88.89 28.79 57.03
CA VAL A 214 -89.07 29.65 58.23
C VAL A 214 -90.37 30.45 58.15
N ALA A 215 -90.78 30.91 56.97
CA ALA A 215 -92.05 31.59 56.77
C ALA A 215 -93.27 30.65 56.96
N ALA A 216 -93.10 29.35 56.67
CA ALA A 216 -94.15 28.34 56.85
C ALA A 216 -94.32 27.84 58.30
N THR A 217 -93.38 28.18 59.20
CA THR A 217 -93.38 27.76 60.61
C THR A 217 -93.76 28.87 61.61
N ARG A 218 -94.25 30.02 61.11
CA ARG A 218 -94.78 31.14 61.91
C ARG A 218 -96.29 31.26 61.78
#